data_AF-C3JZ79-F1
#
_entry.id   AF-C3JZ79-F1
#
_cell.length_a   1.000
_cell.length_b   1.000
_cell.length_c   1.000
_cell.angle_alpha   90.00
_cell.angle_beta   90.00
_cell.angle_gamma   90.00
#
_symmetry.space_group_name_H-M   'P 1'
#
loop_
_entity.id
_entity.type
_entity.pdbx_description
1 polymer ?
#
loop_
_entity_poly.entity_id
_entity_poly.type
_entity_poly.pdbx_seq_one_letter_code
_entity_poly.pdbx_strand_id
1 'polypeptide(L)'
;MMRMSFETKLSECRVWLHALKHTVAKFTLCLVLVYILVGLSVWFELPAPITFLSSLCTLLVPFALIVMLLTENVLYKKLSSTVWGKAVIGVGITFYGALAYIWAAGEVNQVFAEASGNFPWAVTALAVVYFFKNVVLVFALVLLTGMFFYVPLWLLRMLINEEQSAKGFFRKLVGGILLLLGVSMLMGTANAVTLRARELAIHVALYADFSSKYPCNGAVFNGVRQVLFLPSGSVLIAETVENEQQQVEWRFSRAKCEV
;
A
#
# COMPACT_ATOMS: atom_id res chain seq x y z
N MET A 1 -1.04 4.04 -44.01
CA MET A 1 -0.45 4.39 -42.68
C MET A 1 0.16 5.78 -42.79
N MET A 2 -0.59 6.84 -42.46
CA MET A 2 -0.12 8.24 -42.58
C MET A 2 0.91 8.54 -41.47
N ARG A 3 2.12 8.98 -41.84
CA ARG A 3 3.10 9.54 -40.88
C ARG A 3 2.55 10.86 -40.36
N MET A 4 2.06 10.89 -39.12
CA MET A 4 1.83 12.15 -38.40
C MET A 4 3.13 12.97 -38.37
N SER A 5 3.02 14.27 -38.62
CA SER A 5 4.16 15.19 -38.59
C SER A 5 4.74 15.29 -37.16
N PHE A 6 6.01 15.67 -37.06
CA PHE A 6 6.68 15.82 -35.77
C PHE A 6 5.98 16.84 -34.86
N GLU A 7 5.43 17.91 -35.43
CA GLU A 7 4.72 18.96 -34.71
C GLU A 7 3.40 18.48 -34.08
N THR A 8 2.67 17.59 -34.76
CA THR A 8 1.42 16.99 -34.22
C THR A 8 1.71 16.08 -33.03
N LYS A 9 2.81 15.31 -33.06
CA LYS A 9 3.22 14.51 -31.89
C LYS A 9 3.66 15.38 -30.71
N LEU A 10 4.30 16.52 -30.99
CA LEU A 10 4.82 17.42 -29.96
C LEU A 10 3.69 18.22 -29.28
N SER A 11 2.63 18.57 -30.03
CA SER A 11 1.44 19.22 -29.49
C SER A 11 0.59 18.25 -28.64
N GLU A 12 0.37 17.02 -29.11
CA GLU A 12 -0.30 15.96 -28.33
C GLU A 12 0.45 15.68 -27.02
N CYS A 13 1.79 15.61 -27.08
CA CYS A 13 2.63 15.43 -25.89
C CYS A 13 2.46 16.60 -24.90
N ARG A 14 2.40 17.85 -25.37
CA ARG A 14 2.22 19.03 -24.51
C ARG A 14 0.84 19.05 -23.83
N VAL A 15 -0.23 18.71 -24.56
CA VAL A 15 -1.60 18.62 -24.02
C VAL A 15 -1.68 17.51 -22.98
N TRP A 16 -1.12 16.34 -23.29
CA TRP A 16 -1.03 15.22 -22.35
C TRP A 16 -0.27 15.59 -21.08
N LEU A 17 0.86 16.29 -21.22
CA LEU A 17 1.68 16.71 -20.08
C LEU A 17 0.99 17.77 -19.21
N HIS A 18 0.13 18.62 -19.79
CA HIS A 18 -0.69 19.57 -19.03
C HIS A 18 -1.84 18.87 -18.30
N ALA A 19 -2.53 17.93 -18.94
CA ALA A 19 -3.55 17.10 -18.31
C ALA A 19 -2.96 16.27 -17.15
N LEU A 20 -1.82 15.65 -17.38
CA LEU A 20 -1.05 14.89 -16.38
C LEU A 20 -0.73 15.74 -15.15
N LYS A 21 -0.23 16.97 -15.33
CA LYS A 21 0.08 17.88 -14.21
C LYS A 21 -1.14 18.18 -13.36
N HIS A 22 -2.29 18.42 -13.99
CA HIS A 22 -3.52 18.74 -13.27
C HIS A 22 -4.07 17.52 -12.52
N THR A 23 -4.02 16.33 -13.13
CA THR A 23 -4.37 15.06 -12.50
C THR A 23 -3.47 14.79 -11.29
N VAL A 24 -2.15 14.85 -11.48
CA VAL A 24 -1.17 14.65 -10.39
C VAL A 24 -1.41 15.64 -9.25
N ALA A 25 -1.65 16.92 -9.52
CA ALA A 25 -1.92 17.91 -8.47
C ALA A 25 -3.18 17.60 -7.65
N LYS A 26 -4.29 17.21 -8.31
CA LYS A 26 -5.52 16.78 -7.62
C LYS A 26 -5.29 15.56 -6.75
N PHE A 27 -4.52 14.59 -7.25
CA PHE A 27 -4.20 13.38 -6.49
C PHE A 27 -3.25 13.63 -5.33
N THR A 28 -2.24 14.49 -5.50
CA THR A 28 -1.38 14.92 -4.38
C THR A 28 -2.22 15.59 -3.30
N LEU A 29 -3.19 16.44 -3.68
CA LEU A 29 -4.10 17.06 -2.72
C LEU A 29 -5.00 16.01 -2.03
N CYS A 30 -5.52 15.03 -2.77
CA CYS A 30 -6.27 13.91 -2.20
C CYS A 30 -5.42 13.11 -1.21
N LEU A 31 -4.18 12.77 -1.57
CA LEU A 31 -3.23 12.10 -0.68
C LEU A 31 -2.99 12.91 0.60
N VAL A 32 -2.73 14.22 0.49
CA VAL A 32 -2.57 15.11 1.65
C VAL A 32 -3.80 15.06 2.55
N LEU A 33 -5.01 15.12 1.98
CA LEU A 33 -6.26 15.03 2.76
C LEU A 33 -6.41 13.68 3.47
N VAL A 34 -6.07 12.56 2.82
CA VAL A 34 -6.10 11.24 3.46
C VAL A 34 -5.08 11.17 4.59
N TYR A 35 -3.88 11.72 4.40
CA TYR A 35 -2.87 11.78 5.46
C TYR A 35 -3.30 12.63 6.66
N ILE A 36 -3.93 13.78 6.41
CA ILE A 36 -4.53 14.59 7.46
C ILE A 36 -5.61 13.79 8.19
N LEU A 37 -6.47 13.07 7.47
CA LEU A 37 -7.51 12.23 8.07
C LEU A 37 -6.91 11.14 8.96
N VAL A 38 -5.83 10.48 8.53
CA VAL A 38 -5.12 9.50 9.38
C VAL A 38 -4.54 10.18 10.61
N GLY A 39 -3.87 11.33 10.45
CA GLY A 39 -3.32 12.09 11.58
C GLY A 39 -4.39 12.49 12.59
N LEU A 40 -5.54 12.98 12.13
CA LEU A 40 -6.69 13.30 12.98
C LEU A 40 -7.27 12.05 13.64
N SER A 41 -7.34 10.92 12.93
CA SER A 41 -7.87 9.67 13.51
C SER A 41 -7.03 9.17 14.68
N VAL A 42 -5.71 9.33 14.60
CA VAL A 42 -4.78 8.99 15.69
C VAL A 42 -4.88 10.02 16.80
N TRP A 43 -4.93 11.31 16.48
CA TRP A 43 -4.99 12.39 17.47
C TRP A 43 -6.27 12.37 18.31
N PHE A 44 -7.40 12.02 17.69
CA PHE A 44 -8.70 11.91 18.37
C PHE A 44 -9.02 10.50 18.87
N GLU A 45 -8.06 9.58 18.83
CA GLU A 45 -8.24 8.19 19.28
C GLU A 45 -9.50 7.54 18.70
N LEU A 46 -9.73 7.74 17.39
CA LEU A 46 -10.90 7.18 16.73
C LEU A 46 -10.86 5.63 16.79
N PRO A 47 -12.04 4.97 16.78
CA PRO A 47 -12.12 3.52 16.81
C PRO A 47 -11.17 2.84 15.82
N ALA A 48 -10.51 1.77 16.26
CA ALA A 48 -9.59 0.95 15.46
C ALA A 48 -10.04 0.68 14.01
N PRO A 49 -11.32 0.33 13.70
CA PRO A 49 -11.75 0.12 12.31
C PRO A 49 -11.67 1.39 11.43
N ILE A 50 -11.89 2.58 12.00
CA ILE A 50 -11.81 3.85 11.25
C ILE A 50 -10.34 4.20 10.95
N THR A 51 -9.48 4.04 11.95
CA THR A 51 -8.02 4.23 11.81
C THR A 51 -7.42 3.23 10.83
N PHE A 52 -7.92 1.99 10.82
CA PHE A 52 -7.53 0.98 9.86
C PHE A 52 -7.99 1.33 8.43
N LEU A 53 -9.28 1.67 8.25
CA LEU A 53 -9.82 2.03 6.93
C LEU A 53 -9.13 3.25 6.34
N SER A 54 -8.89 4.29 7.15
CA SER A 54 -8.16 5.49 6.72
C SER A 54 -6.72 5.15 6.34
N SER A 55 -6.05 4.26 7.08
CA SER A 55 -4.73 3.73 6.71
C SER A 55 -4.77 2.96 5.39
N LEU A 56 -5.79 2.15 5.14
CA LEU A 56 -5.95 1.44 3.86
C LEU A 56 -6.18 2.41 2.68
N CYS A 57 -6.90 3.51 2.90
CA CYS A 57 -7.06 4.56 1.89
C CYS A 57 -5.71 5.18 1.48
N THR A 58 -4.72 5.24 2.39
CA THR A 58 -3.37 5.72 2.02
C THR A 58 -2.66 4.80 1.02
N LEU A 59 -3.08 3.55 0.87
CA LEU A 59 -2.57 2.61 -0.15
C LEU A 59 -3.42 2.62 -1.42
N LEU A 60 -4.75 2.64 -1.27
CA LEU A 60 -5.68 2.55 -2.39
C LEU A 60 -5.64 3.79 -3.29
N VAL A 61 -5.56 4.99 -2.69
CA VAL A 61 -5.49 6.25 -3.45
C VAL A 61 -4.26 6.33 -4.35
N PRO A 62 -3.02 6.09 -3.87
CA PRO A 62 -1.86 6.14 -4.75
C PRO A 62 -1.84 4.98 -5.74
N PHE A 63 -2.33 3.79 -5.37
CA PHE A 63 -2.49 2.70 -6.32
C PHE A 63 -3.44 3.06 -7.47
N ALA A 64 -4.62 3.64 -7.16
CA ALA A 64 -5.58 4.09 -8.16
C ALA A 64 -5.00 5.16 -9.09
N LEU A 65 -4.20 6.10 -8.55
CA LEU A 65 -3.45 7.07 -9.36
C LEU A 65 -2.52 6.34 -10.33
N ILE A 66 -1.71 5.39 -9.85
CA ILE A 66 -0.75 4.66 -10.68
C ILE A 66 -1.47 3.90 -11.80
N VAL A 67 -2.57 3.23 -11.50
CA VAL A 67 -3.39 2.53 -12.50
C VAL A 67 -3.94 3.52 -13.52
N MET A 68 -4.46 4.67 -13.11
CA MET A 68 -4.93 5.72 -14.03
C MET A 68 -3.79 6.23 -14.93
N LEU A 69 -2.63 6.55 -14.37
CA LEU A 69 -1.46 7.00 -15.12
C LEU A 69 -0.95 5.95 -16.12
N LEU A 70 -0.94 4.69 -15.71
CA LEU A 70 -0.54 3.56 -16.57
C LEU A 70 -1.55 3.35 -17.70
N THR A 71 -2.84 3.34 -17.41
CA THR A 71 -3.89 3.07 -18.41
C THR A 71 -4.04 4.19 -19.44
N GLU A 72 -3.74 5.43 -19.05
CA GLU A 72 -3.70 6.56 -19.99
C GLU A 72 -2.45 6.59 -20.87
N ASN A 73 -1.39 5.87 -20.48
CA ASN A 73 -0.12 5.84 -21.19
C ASN A 73 -0.27 5.19 -22.58
N VAL A 74 0.31 5.84 -23.60
CA VAL A 74 0.34 5.35 -24.98
C VAL A 74 0.96 3.96 -25.10
N LEU A 75 2.00 3.67 -24.29
CA LEU A 75 2.65 2.36 -24.28
C LEU A 75 1.68 1.28 -23.80
N TYR A 76 0.94 1.52 -22.72
CA TYR A 76 -0.05 0.59 -22.22
C TYR A 76 -1.19 0.38 -23.23
N LYS A 77 -1.70 1.45 -23.85
CA LYS A 77 -2.73 1.36 -24.90
C LYS A 77 -2.29 0.53 -26.10
N LYS A 78 -1.03 0.67 -26.52
CA LYS A 78 -0.43 -0.15 -27.58
C LYS A 78 -0.19 -1.59 -27.16
N LEU A 79 0.21 -1.82 -25.92
CA LEU A 79 0.48 -3.16 -25.41
C LEU A 79 -0.84 -3.93 -25.25
N SER A 80 -1.81 -3.34 -24.56
CA SER A 80 -3.13 -3.91 -24.28
C SER A 80 -4.02 -4.11 -25.52
N SER A 81 -3.72 -3.47 -26.66
CA SER A 81 -4.45 -3.71 -27.91
C SER A 81 -4.09 -5.05 -28.57
N THR A 82 -2.98 -5.66 -28.19
CA THR A 82 -2.51 -6.94 -28.75
C THR A 82 -2.76 -8.10 -27.78
N VAL A 83 -3.03 -9.29 -28.32
CA VAL A 83 -3.22 -10.51 -27.49
C VAL A 83 -1.96 -10.80 -26.67
N TRP A 84 -0.78 -10.69 -27.28
CA TRP A 84 0.51 -10.86 -26.60
C TRP A 84 0.73 -9.85 -25.49
N GLY A 85 0.42 -8.57 -25.72
CA GLY A 85 0.58 -7.56 -24.68
C GLY A 85 -0.40 -7.74 -23.52
N LYS A 86 -1.64 -8.19 -23.77
CA LYS A 86 -2.56 -8.61 -22.70
C LYS A 86 -2.01 -9.79 -21.90
N ALA A 87 -1.45 -10.79 -22.59
CA ALA A 87 -0.82 -11.94 -21.94
C ALA A 87 0.37 -11.52 -21.05
N VAL A 88 1.24 -10.63 -21.54
CA VAL A 88 2.37 -10.08 -20.77
C VAL A 88 1.89 -9.33 -19.53
N ILE A 89 0.86 -8.49 -19.65
CA ILE A 89 0.27 -7.77 -18.51
C ILE A 89 -0.31 -8.77 -17.50
N GLY A 90 -1.06 -9.77 -17.97
CA GLY A 90 -1.65 -10.80 -17.13
C GLY A 90 -0.60 -11.59 -16.36
N VAL A 91 0.43 -12.09 -17.05
CA VAL A 91 1.56 -12.80 -16.44
C VAL A 91 2.28 -11.91 -15.43
N GLY A 92 2.49 -10.63 -15.74
CA GLY A 92 3.09 -9.68 -14.81
C GLY A 92 2.29 -9.52 -13.52
N ILE A 93 0.96 -9.38 -13.62
CA ILE A 93 0.07 -9.27 -12.46
C ILE A 93 0.09 -10.58 -11.65
N THR A 94 -0.02 -11.74 -12.30
CA THR A 94 0.01 -13.04 -11.62
C THR A 94 1.34 -13.28 -10.92
N PHE A 95 2.45 -12.95 -11.56
CA PHE A 95 3.79 -13.08 -10.99
C PHE A 95 3.95 -12.18 -9.76
N TYR A 96 3.53 -10.92 -9.85
CA TYR A 96 3.55 -10.01 -8.69
C TYR A 96 2.61 -10.45 -7.57
N GLY A 97 1.44 -11.00 -7.92
CA GLY A 97 0.50 -11.56 -6.96
C GLY A 97 1.10 -12.77 -6.22
N ALA A 98 1.81 -13.64 -6.93
CA ALA A 98 2.52 -14.77 -6.32
C ALA A 98 3.62 -14.31 -5.35
N LEU A 99 4.42 -13.30 -5.72
CA LEU A 99 5.41 -12.71 -4.82
C LEU A 99 4.77 -12.08 -3.58
N ALA A 100 3.67 -11.34 -3.77
CA ALA A 100 2.91 -10.76 -2.66
C ALA A 100 2.37 -11.82 -1.70
N TYR A 101 1.90 -12.96 -2.23
CA TYR A 101 1.49 -14.11 -1.43
C TYR A 101 2.66 -14.72 -0.65
N ILE A 102 3.83 -14.90 -1.28
CA ILE A 102 5.01 -15.45 -0.60
C ILE A 102 5.45 -14.56 0.56
N TRP A 103 5.48 -13.24 0.36
CA TRP A 103 5.81 -12.29 1.44
C TRP A 103 4.75 -12.32 2.55
N ALA A 104 3.46 -12.31 2.20
CA ALA A 104 2.38 -12.42 3.17
C ALA A 104 2.45 -13.71 4.00
N ALA A 105 2.69 -14.85 3.35
CA ALA A 105 2.87 -16.14 4.00
C ALA A 105 4.08 -16.13 4.94
N GLY A 106 5.19 -15.52 4.52
CA GLY A 106 6.39 -15.36 5.35
C GLY A 106 6.12 -14.57 6.63
N GLU A 107 5.40 -13.44 6.53
CA GLU A 107 5.01 -12.63 7.69
C GLU A 107 4.08 -13.40 8.64
N VAL A 108 3.04 -14.05 8.11
CA VAL A 108 2.13 -14.87 8.92
C VAL A 108 2.90 -16.00 9.63
N ASN A 109 3.80 -16.69 8.93
CA ASN A 109 4.66 -17.71 9.54
C ASN A 109 5.50 -17.14 10.69
N GLN A 110 6.05 -15.93 10.54
CA GLN A 110 6.84 -15.29 11.58
C GLN A 110 5.99 -14.84 12.78
N VAL A 111 4.79 -14.34 12.54
CA VAL A 111 3.89 -13.82 13.59
C VAL A 111 3.32 -14.95 14.45
N PHE A 112 2.88 -16.04 13.82
CA PHE A 112 2.20 -17.13 14.53
C PHE A 112 3.13 -18.32 14.83
N ALA A 113 4.35 -18.34 14.29
CA ALA A 113 5.27 -19.48 14.35
C ALA A 113 4.65 -20.79 13.84
N GLU A 114 3.71 -20.69 12.89
CA GLU A 114 2.90 -21.77 12.36
C GLU A 114 2.81 -21.70 10.84
N ALA A 115 2.50 -22.82 10.19
CA ALA A 115 2.34 -22.83 8.74
C ALA A 115 1.19 -21.92 8.30
N SER A 116 1.48 -21.01 7.37
CA SER A 116 0.57 -19.99 6.84
C SER A 116 -0.67 -20.60 6.16
N GLY A 117 -0.59 -21.86 5.74
CA GLY A 117 -1.74 -22.62 5.24
C GLY A 117 -2.88 -22.75 6.25
N ASN A 118 -2.62 -22.61 7.55
CA ASN A 118 -3.64 -22.60 8.60
C ASN A 118 -4.35 -21.25 8.74
N PHE A 119 -3.90 -20.19 8.04
CA PHE A 119 -4.42 -18.83 8.13
C PHE A 119 -4.78 -18.27 6.74
N PRO A 120 -5.70 -18.92 6.01
CA PRO A 120 -6.01 -18.53 4.62
C PRO A 120 -6.49 -17.08 4.51
N TRP A 121 -7.26 -16.57 5.48
CA TRP A 121 -7.80 -15.21 5.41
C TRP A 121 -6.73 -14.16 5.74
N ALA A 122 -5.94 -14.38 6.80
CA ALA A 122 -4.84 -13.48 7.13
C ALA A 122 -3.83 -13.38 5.97
N VAL A 123 -3.43 -14.50 5.38
CA VAL A 123 -2.50 -14.52 4.25
C VAL A 123 -3.09 -13.79 3.04
N THR A 124 -4.36 -14.03 2.72
CA THR A 124 -5.01 -13.39 1.57
C THR A 124 -5.12 -11.87 1.75
N ALA A 125 -5.57 -11.42 2.92
CA ALA A 125 -5.69 -9.99 3.22
C ALA A 125 -4.32 -9.30 3.16
N LEU A 126 -3.29 -9.91 3.76
CA LEU A 126 -1.95 -9.36 3.77
C LEU A 126 -1.32 -9.39 2.36
N ALA A 127 -1.60 -10.41 1.55
CA ALA A 127 -1.14 -10.49 0.17
C ALA A 127 -1.70 -9.35 -0.70
N VAL A 128 -2.98 -9.01 -0.55
CA VAL A 128 -3.59 -7.86 -1.24
C VAL A 128 -2.91 -6.54 -0.82
N VAL A 129 -2.65 -6.37 0.47
CA VAL A 129 -1.94 -5.19 0.99
C VAL A 129 -0.51 -5.12 0.46
N TYR A 130 0.22 -6.23 0.46
CA TYR A 130 1.56 -6.29 -0.10
C TYR A 130 1.59 -6.05 -1.61
N PHE A 131 0.60 -6.52 -2.36
CA PHE A 131 0.47 -6.24 -3.78
C PHE A 131 0.38 -4.73 -4.02
N PHE A 132 -0.55 -4.03 -3.35
CA PHE A 132 -0.69 -2.59 -3.49
C PHE A 132 0.56 -1.83 -3.04
N LYS A 133 1.09 -2.18 -1.86
CA LYS A 133 2.31 -1.58 -1.31
C LYS A 133 3.46 -1.64 -2.30
N ASN A 134 3.73 -2.82 -2.87
CA ASN A 134 4.89 -3.00 -3.74
C ASN A 134 4.72 -2.29 -5.08
N VAL A 135 3.51 -2.25 -5.65
CA VAL A 135 3.23 -1.44 -6.85
C VAL A 135 3.47 0.04 -6.58
N VAL A 136 2.97 0.54 -5.44
CA VAL A 136 3.20 1.93 -5.01
C VAL A 136 4.68 2.21 -4.80
N LEU A 137 5.40 1.31 -4.14
CA LEU A 137 6.82 1.43 -3.86
C LEU A 137 7.67 1.48 -5.14
N VAL A 138 7.44 0.56 -6.08
CA VAL A 138 8.16 0.53 -7.37
C VAL A 138 7.95 1.83 -8.13
N PHE A 139 6.70 2.32 -8.17
CA PHE A 139 6.41 3.59 -8.83
C PHE A 139 7.03 4.78 -8.09
N ALA A 140 7.01 4.78 -6.76
CA ALA A 140 7.65 5.79 -5.94
C ALA A 140 9.17 5.84 -6.19
N LEU A 141 9.82 4.66 -6.33
CA LEU A 141 11.24 4.57 -6.69
C LEU A 141 11.51 5.14 -8.07
N VAL A 142 10.69 4.82 -9.08
CA VAL A 142 10.81 5.40 -10.43
C VAL A 142 10.67 6.92 -10.39
N LEU A 143 9.69 7.44 -9.66
CA LEU A 143 9.51 8.88 -9.48
C LEU A 143 10.70 9.51 -8.75
N LEU A 144 11.20 8.87 -7.70
CA LEU A 144 12.36 9.34 -6.95
C LEU A 144 13.60 9.42 -7.84
N THR A 145 13.88 8.38 -8.63
CA THR A 145 14.95 8.41 -9.63
C THR A 145 14.74 9.54 -10.64
N GLY A 146 13.50 9.77 -11.09
CA GLY A 146 13.16 10.93 -11.91
C GLY A 146 13.43 12.27 -11.22
N MET A 147 13.17 12.37 -9.91
CA MET A 147 13.44 13.59 -9.13
C MET A 147 14.93 13.92 -9.05
N PHE A 148 15.81 12.91 -8.97
CA PHE A 148 17.26 13.15 -8.98
C PHE A 148 17.72 13.95 -10.21
N PHE A 149 17.11 13.73 -11.37
CA PHE A 149 17.40 14.50 -12.58
C PHE A 149 16.58 15.79 -12.68
N TYR A 150 15.31 15.76 -12.23
CA TYR A 150 14.41 16.91 -12.35
C TYR A 150 14.74 18.06 -11.38
N VAL A 151 15.08 17.76 -10.13
CA VAL A 151 15.29 18.78 -9.07
C VAL A 151 16.43 19.74 -9.43
N PRO A 152 17.62 19.28 -9.87
CA PRO A 152 18.69 20.19 -10.29
C PRO A 152 18.26 21.09 -11.46
N LEU A 153 17.57 20.52 -12.46
CA LEU A 153 17.07 21.28 -13.62
C LEU A 153 16.00 22.31 -13.23
N TRP A 154 15.12 21.96 -12.29
CA TRP A 154 14.10 22.85 -11.76
C TRP A 154 14.73 24.00 -10.97
N LEU A 155 15.68 23.72 -10.07
CA LEU A 155 16.41 24.74 -9.31
C LEU A 155 17.17 25.69 -10.24
N LEU A 156 17.87 25.15 -11.24
CA LEU A 156 18.58 25.94 -12.26
C LEU A 156 17.61 26.85 -13.03
N ARG A 157 16.45 26.34 -13.44
CA ARG A 157 15.40 27.16 -14.09
C ARG A 157 14.80 28.22 -13.19
N MET A 158 14.78 28.01 -11.88
CA MET A 158 14.31 29.02 -10.92
C MET A 158 15.34 30.13 -10.73
N LEU A 159 16.64 29.81 -10.83
CA LEU A 159 17.74 30.76 -10.70
C LEU A 159 17.94 31.62 -11.97
N ILE A 160 17.76 31.04 -13.16
CA ILE A 160 18.05 31.73 -14.44
C ILE A 160 16.89 32.64 -14.90
N ASN A 161 15.66 32.42 -14.44
CA ASN A 161 14.50 33.20 -14.88
C ASN A 161 14.36 34.50 -14.07
N GLU A 162 15.18 35.50 -14.38
CA GLU A 162 15.18 36.83 -13.70
C GLU A 162 13.91 37.67 -13.98
N GLU A 163 13.20 37.44 -15.09
CA GLU A 163 12.01 38.22 -15.48
C GLU A 163 10.65 37.57 -15.08
N GLN A 164 10.49 37.14 -13.83
CA GLN A 164 9.19 36.63 -13.38
C GLN A 164 8.56 37.54 -12.34
N SER A 165 7.30 37.93 -12.59
CA SER A 165 6.45 38.51 -11.57
C SER A 165 6.44 37.60 -10.33
N ALA A 166 6.43 38.18 -9.13
CA ALA A 166 6.48 37.43 -7.87
C ALA A 166 5.44 36.30 -7.83
N LYS A 167 4.25 36.53 -8.38
CA LYS A 167 3.17 35.53 -8.52
C LYS A 167 3.59 34.30 -9.36
N GLY A 168 4.33 34.51 -10.46
CA GLY A 168 4.84 33.44 -11.30
C GLY A 168 5.92 32.59 -10.61
N PHE A 169 6.81 33.26 -9.87
CA PHE A 169 7.83 32.60 -9.05
C PHE A 169 7.21 31.71 -7.97
N PHE A 170 6.33 32.27 -7.12
CA PHE A 170 5.66 31.51 -6.06
C PHE A 170 4.87 30.32 -6.59
N ARG A 171 4.17 30.47 -7.73
CA ARG A 171 3.43 29.35 -8.34
C ARG A 171 4.35 28.20 -8.74
N LYS A 172 5.51 28.48 -9.32
CA LYS A 172 6.50 27.45 -9.68
C LYS A 172 7.15 26.83 -8.43
N LEU A 173 7.40 27.63 -7.40
CA LEU A 173 7.99 27.18 -6.15
C LEU A 173 7.07 26.19 -5.44
N VAL A 174 5.81 26.60 -5.23
CA VAL A 174 4.78 25.78 -4.61
C VAL A 174 4.54 24.49 -5.41
N GLY A 175 4.52 24.58 -6.74
CA GLY A 175 4.39 23.40 -7.61
C GLY A 175 5.54 22.39 -7.44
N GLY A 176 6.78 22.86 -7.34
CA GLY A 176 7.94 22.00 -7.09
C GLY A 176 7.93 21.35 -5.71
N ILE A 177 7.57 22.13 -4.67
CA ILE A 177 7.44 21.64 -3.29
C ILE A 177 6.33 20.58 -3.19
N LEU A 178 5.16 20.82 -3.79
CA LEU A 178 4.05 19.86 -3.81
C LEU A 178 4.44 18.54 -4.48
N LEU A 179 5.24 18.61 -5.55
CA LEU A 179 5.73 17.44 -6.27
C LEU A 179 6.72 16.63 -5.43
N LEU A 180 7.64 17.30 -4.72
CA LEU A 180 8.55 16.64 -3.76
C LEU A 180 7.77 16.00 -2.60
N LEU A 181 6.84 16.73 -2.00
CA LEU A 181 5.98 16.22 -0.93
C LEU A 181 5.18 15.00 -1.39
N GLY A 182 4.64 15.03 -2.61
CA GLY A 182 3.91 13.90 -3.19
C GLY A 182 4.75 12.64 -3.28
N VAL A 183 6.00 12.72 -3.77
CA VAL A 183 6.90 11.56 -3.85
C VAL A 183 7.29 11.05 -2.47
N SER A 184 7.60 11.94 -1.53
CA SER A 184 7.93 11.56 -0.15
C SER A 184 6.75 10.87 0.54
N MET A 185 5.52 11.37 0.33
CA MET A 185 4.31 10.74 0.83
C MET A 185 4.11 9.34 0.24
N LEU A 186 4.33 9.15 -1.07
CA LEU A 186 4.25 7.83 -1.71
C LEU A 186 5.26 6.81 -1.13
N MET A 187 6.47 7.24 -0.77
CA MET A 187 7.41 6.36 -0.05
C MET A 187 6.97 6.11 1.39
N GLY A 188 6.45 7.14 2.06
CA GLY A 188 5.95 7.07 3.43
C GLY A 188 4.79 6.07 3.59
N THR A 189 3.86 6.00 2.63
CA THR A 189 2.72 5.07 2.67
C THR A 189 3.22 3.63 2.66
N ALA A 190 4.14 3.30 1.75
CA ALA A 190 4.68 1.96 1.63
C ALA A 190 5.43 1.52 2.90
N ASN A 191 6.14 2.45 3.55
CA ASN A 191 6.85 2.15 4.80
C ASN A 191 5.89 1.94 5.98
N ALA A 192 4.89 2.83 6.14
CA ALA A 192 3.90 2.74 7.23
C ALA A 192 3.16 1.40 7.24
N VAL A 193 2.86 0.87 6.05
CA VAL A 193 2.21 -0.43 5.88
C VAL A 193 3.09 -1.58 6.35
N THR A 194 4.40 -1.50 6.12
CA THR A 194 5.36 -2.50 6.61
C THR A 194 5.34 -2.57 8.13
N LEU A 195 5.34 -1.41 8.79
CA LEU A 195 5.36 -1.33 10.25
C LEU A 195 4.08 -1.88 10.88
N ARG A 196 2.94 -1.81 10.18
CA ARG A 196 1.63 -2.31 10.66
C ARG A 196 1.23 -3.68 10.11
N ALA A 197 2.08 -4.33 9.31
CA ALA A 197 1.75 -5.61 8.68
C ALA A 197 1.48 -6.71 9.72
N ARG A 198 2.28 -6.77 10.79
CA ARG A 198 2.10 -7.71 11.90
C ARG A 198 0.75 -7.51 12.61
N GLU A 199 0.43 -6.27 12.95
CA GLU A 199 -0.83 -5.94 13.63
C GLU A 199 -2.04 -6.29 12.75
N LEU A 200 -1.95 -6.04 11.44
CA LEU A 200 -2.97 -6.42 10.49
C LEU A 200 -3.16 -7.94 10.40
N ALA A 201 -2.05 -8.69 10.31
CA ALA A 201 -2.10 -10.15 10.26
C ALA A 201 -2.80 -10.73 11.51
N ILE A 202 -2.48 -10.19 12.69
CA ILE A 202 -3.10 -10.58 13.96
C ILE A 202 -4.61 -10.28 13.96
N HIS A 203 -5.01 -9.04 13.64
CA HIS A 203 -6.42 -8.66 13.67
C HIS A 203 -7.27 -9.47 12.68
N VAL A 204 -6.77 -9.71 11.47
CA VAL A 204 -7.49 -10.51 10.47
C VAL A 204 -7.57 -11.97 10.91
N ALA A 205 -6.47 -12.54 11.41
CA ALA A 205 -6.47 -13.92 11.88
C ALA A 205 -7.47 -14.11 13.03
N LEU A 206 -7.45 -13.24 14.04
CA LEU A 206 -8.36 -13.32 15.18
C LEU A 206 -9.84 -13.19 14.78
N TYR A 207 -10.13 -12.41 13.75
CA TYR A 207 -11.51 -12.21 13.29
C TYR A 207 -12.00 -13.32 12.35
N ALA A 208 -11.15 -13.80 11.44
CA ALA A 208 -11.57 -14.62 10.31
C ALA A 208 -11.04 -16.07 10.34
N ASP A 209 -9.85 -16.30 10.92
CA ASP A 209 -9.24 -17.63 10.98
C ASP A 209 -9.51 -18.31 12.34
N PHE A 210 -9.54 -17.56 13.45
CA PHE A 210 -9.85 -18.09 14.77
C PHE A 210 -11.36 -18.24 15.00
N SER A 211 -11.77 -19.36 15.58
CA SER A 211 -13.15 -19.62 15.96
C SER A 211 -13.39 -19.25 17.43
N SER A 212 -14.47 -18.51 17.69
CA SER A 212 -15.01 -18.30 19.04
C SER A 212 -15.88 -19.46 19.54
N LYS A 213 -16.20 -20.41 18.66
CA LYS A 213 -16.95 -21.63 18.98
C LYS A 213 -16.00 -22.80 18.94
N TYR A 214 -15.63 -23.32 20.11
CA TYR A 214 -14.75 -24.47 20.25
C TYR A 214 -15.29 -25.48 21.29
N PRO A 215 -15.16 -26.80 21.04
CA PRO A 215 -15.59 -27.83 21.98
C PRO A 215 -14.52 -28.23 23.02
N CYS A 216 -13.33 -27.62 22.99
CA CYS A 216 -12.21 -28.02 23.86
C CYS A 216 -12.50 -27.76 25.34
N ASN A 217 -12.33 -28.78 26.17
CA ASN A 217 -12.47 -28.70 27.63
C ASN A 217 -11.09 -28.75 28.30
N GLY A 218 -10.89 -27.99 29.38
CA GLY A 218 -9.66 -28.04 30.18
C GLY A 218 -9.29 -26.70 30.82
N ALA A 219 -8.48 -26.74 31.88
CA ALA A 219 -8.08 -25.53 32.63
C ALA A 219 -7.35 -24.49 31.77
N VAL A 220 -6.64 -24.94 30.72
CA VAL A 220 -5.91 -24.09 29.77
C VAL A 220 -6.87 -23.31 28.85
N PHE A 221 -8.12 -23.77 28.70
CA PHE A 221 -9.15 -23.12 27.89
C PHE A 221 -10.07 -22.20 28.70
N ASN A 222 -9.95 -22.18 30.03
CA ASN A 222 -10.74 -21.28 30.87
C ASN A 222 -10.34 -19.83 30.63
N GLY A 223 -11.27 -19.01 30.11
CA GLY A 223 -11.03 -17.60 29.79
C GLY A 223 -10.52 -17.34 28.37
N VAL A 224 -10.26 -18.38 27.59
CA VAL A 224 -9.89 -18.26 26.18
C VAL A 224 -11.13 -17.87 25.36
N ARG A 225 -11.03 -16.80 24.57
CA ARG A 225 -12.16 -16.34 23.73
C ARG A 225 -12.17 -16.97 22.34
N GLN A 226 -11.00 -17.33 21.81
CA GLN A 226 -10.83 -17.69 20.41
C GLN A 226 -9.68 -18.70 20.26
N VAL A 227 -9.88 -19.73 19.43
CA VAL A 227 -8.87 -20.74 19.11
C VAL A 227 -8.83 -21.06 17.62
N LEU A 228 -7.66 -21.49 17.14
CA LEU A 228 -7.47 -22.02 15.79
C LEU A 228 -7.16 -23.52 15.88
N PHE A 229 -7.90 -24.35 15.15
CA PHE A 229 -7.63 -25.79 15.07
C PHE A 229 -6.53 -26.08 14.05
N LEU A 230 -5.46 -26.74 14.50
CA LEU A 230 -4.36 -27.15 13.64
C LEU A 230 -4.59 -28.58 13.12
N PRO A 231 -4.13 -28.92 11.91
CA PRO A 231 -4.27 -30.26 11.33
C PRO A 231 -3.68 -31.39 12.18
N SER A 232 -2.73 -31.07 13.06
CA SER A 232 -2.06 -31.99 13.99
C SER A 232 -2.92 -32.40 15.20
N GLY A 233 -4.16 -31.90 15.33
CA GLY A 233 -5.02 -32.14 16.49
C GLY A 233 -4.69 -31.25 17.69
N SER A 234 -3.75 -30.31 17.54
CA SER A 234 -3.49 -29.24 18.51
C SER A 234 -4.29 -27.99 18.16
N VAL A 235 -4.41 -27.07 19.10
CA VAL A 235 -5.07 -25.79 18.92
C VAL A 235 -4.10 -24.66 19.23
N LEU A 236 -4.21 -23.56 18.48
CA LEU A 236 -3.55 -22.31 18.78
C LEU A 236 -4.50 -21.44 19.60
N ILE A 237 -4.02 -20.96 20.74
CA ILE A 237 -4.76 -20.09 21.65
C ILE A 237 -4.19 -18.68 21.52
N ALA A 238 -5.07 -17.70 21.36
CA ALA A 238 -4.68 -16.29 21.38
C ALA A 238 -4.86 -15.70 22.78
N GLU A 239 -3.76 -15.26 23.39
CA GLU A 239 -3.75 -14.66 24.72
C GLU A 239 -3.15 -13.25 24.65
N THR A 240 -3.78 -12.31 25.34
CA THR A 240 -3.21 -10.98 25.57
C THR A 240 -2.35 -11.01 26.83
N VAL A 241 -1.06 -10.74 26.69
CA VAL A 241 -0.12 -10.64 27.81
C VAL A 241 0.28 -9.19 27.95
N GLU A 242 0.10 -8.63 29.14
CA GLU A 242 0.58 -7.29 29.46
C GLU A 242 2.09 -7.36 29.72
N ASN A 243 2.86 -6.65 28.91
CA ASN A 243 4.31 -6.61 29.03
C ASN A 243 4.75 -5.62 30.14
N GLU A 244 6.01 -5.65 30.55
CA GLU A 244 6.58 -4.79 31.62
C GLU A 244 6.41 -3.28 31.36
N GLN A 245 6.06 -2.89 30.13
CA GLN A 245 5.77 -1.53 29.70
C GLN A 245 4.26 -1.19 29.67
N GLN A 246 3.39 -2.01 30.28
CA GLN A 246 1.92 -1.89 30.21
C GLN A 246 1.35 -1.91 28.78
N GLN A 247 2.09 -2.52 27.86
CA GLN A 247 1.63 -2.74 26.49
C GLN A 247 1.03 -4.13 26.37
N VAL A 248 -0.17 -4.21 25.82
CA VAL A 248 -0.86 -5.48 25.56
C VAL A 248 -0.26 -6.11 24.30
N GLU A 249 0.42 -7.25 24.45
CA GLU A 249 0.96 -8.04 23.33
C GLU A 249 0.17 -9.33 23.14
N TRP A 250 -0.10 -9.69 21.89
CA TRP A 250 -0.69 -10.98 21.55
C TRP A 250 0.37 -12.08 21.56
N ARG A 251 0.12 -13.14 22.35
CA ARG A 251 0.88 -14.39 22.31
C ARG A 251 0.01 -15.51 21.77
N PHE A 252 0.65 -16.40 21.02
CA PHE A 252 0.02 -17.56 20.42
C PHE A 252 0.65 -18.81 21.02
N SER A 253 -0.09 -19.50 21.88
CA SER A 253 0.36 -20.72 22.54
C SER A 253 -0.29 -21.93 21.90
N ARG A 254 0.47 -23.03 21.75
CA ARG A 254 -0.06 -24.28 21.22
C ARG A 254 -0.48 -25.18 22.39
N ALA A 255 -1.72 -25.63 22.39
CA ALA A 255 -2.26 -26.56 23.38
C ALA A 255 -2.83 -27.81 22.68
N LYS A 256 -2.95 -28.91 23.42
CA LYS A 256 -3.72 -30.07 22.96
C LYS A 256 -5.18 -29.88 23.35
N CYS A 257 -6.09 -30.09 22.41
CA CYS A 257 -7.53 -30.11 22.68
C CYS A 257 -7.92 -31.55 23.02
N GLU A 258 -8.23 -31.80 24.29
CA GLU A 258 -8.92 -33.03 24.69
C GLU A 258 -10.41 -32.79 24.47
N VAL A 259 -11.00 -33.56 23.54
CA VAL A 259 -12.42 -33.53 23.19
C VAL A 259 -13.19 -34.44 24.14
#